data_AF-D8T023-F1
#
_entry.id   AF-D8T023-F1
#
_cell.length_a   1.000
_cell.length_b   1.000
_cell.length_c   1.000
_cell.angle_alpha   90.00
_cell.angle_beta   90.00
_cell.angle_gamma   90.00
#
_symmetry.space_group_name_H-M   'P 1'
#
loop_
_entity.id
_entity.type
_entity.pdbx_description
1 polymer ?
#
loop_
_entity_poly.entity_id
_entity_poly.type
_entity_poly.pdbx_seq_one_letter_code
_entity_poly.pdbx_strand_id
1 'polypeptide(L)' 'NKKHILYLHYNCNMVLYSGPNKIWETLTFKIDGFCRLILQKDGNLVIYSKQLDVIWS' A
#
# COMPACT_ATOMS: atom_id res chain seq x y z
N ASN A 1 -13.11 0.58 21.09
CA ASN A 1 -12.22 1.12 20.04
C ASN A 1 -11.55 0.00 19.26
N LYS A 2 -11.91 -0.22 17.99
CA LYS A 2 -11.18 -1.14 17.10
C LYS A 2 -10.03 -0.37 16.43
N LYS A 3 -8.80 -0.86 16.57
CA LYS A 3 -7.61 -0.26 15.94
C LYS A 3 -7.60 -0.66 14.47
N HIS A 4 -7.55 0.34 13.59
CA HIS A 4 -7.34 0.15 12.16
C HIS A 4 -5.90 0.52 11.82
N ILE A 5 -5.25 -0.27 10.97
CA ILE A 5 -3.89 -0.03 10.52
C ILE A 5 -3.85 -0.20 9.00
N LEU A 6 -3.47 0.85 8.30
CA LEU A 6 -3.09 0.76 6.89
C LEU A 6 -1.58 0.55 6.85
N TYR A 7 -1.13 -0.54 6.24
CA TYR A 7 0.27 -0.95 6.25
C TYR A 7 0.73 -1.32 4.83
N LEU A 8 1.81 -0.71 4.37
CA LEU A 8 2.47 -1.06 3.11
C LEU A 8 3.57 -2.10 3.40
N HIS A 9 3.36 -3.32 2.91
CA HIS A 9 4.33 -4.41 3.04
C HIS A 9 5.53 -4.21 2.11
N TYR A 10 6.65 -4.85 2.45
CA TYR A 10 7.87 -4.86 1.64
C TYR A 10 7.63 -5.38 0.22
N ASN A 11 6.75 -6.38 0.04
CA ASN A 11 6.35 -6.86 -1.29
C ASN A 11 5.42 -5.89 -2.05
N CYS A 12 5.29 -4.65 -1.59
CA CYS A 12 4.48 -3.60 -2.18
C CYS A 12 2.97 -3.85 -2.19
N ASN A 13 2.48 -4.75 -1.33
CA ASN A 13 1.05 -4.89 -1.06
C ASN A 13 0.63 -3.91 0.05
N MET A 14 -0.39 -3.08 -0.19
CA MET A 14 -0.97 -2.24 0.85
C MET A 14 -2.20 -2.93 1.43
N VAL A 15 -2.20 -3.11 2.75
CA VAL A 15 -3.21 -3.89 3.46
C VAL A 15 -3.85 -3.04 4.55
N LEU A 16 -5.18 -3.07 4.62
CA LEU A 16 -5.94 -2.52 5.74
C LEU A 16 -6.30 -3.64 6.71
N TYR A 17 -5.89 -3.45 7.96
CA TYR A 17 -6.17 -4.34 9.07
C TYR A 17 -7.19 -3.73 10.03
N SER A 18 -8.05 -4.57 10.60
CA SER A 18 -8.85 -4.29 11.79
C SER A 18 -8.49 -5.32 12.87
N GLY A 19 -7.68 -4.93 13.84
CA GLY A 19 -7.06 -5.88 14.77
C GLY A 19 -6.13 -6.85 14.01
N PRO A 20 -6.25 -8.19 14.18
CA PRO A 20 -5.45 -9.16 13.45
C PRO A 20 -5.98 -9.45 12.03
N ASN A 21 -7.18 -8.99 11.71
CA ASN A 21 -7.86 -9.36 10.47
C ASN A 21 -7.48 -8.41 9.34
N LYS A 22 -7.01 -8.96 8.22
CA LYS A 22 -6.96 -8.25 6.93
C LYS A 22 -8.39 -8.07 6.42
N ILE A 23 -8.81 -6.83 6.19
CA ILE A 23 -10.16 -6.49 5.72
C ILE A 23 -10.20 -5.96 4.30
N TRP A 24 -9.07 -5.48 3.77
CA TRP A 24 -8.91 -5.04 2.38
C TRP A 24 -7.42 -5.02 1.98
N GLU A 25 -7.11 -5.15 0.69
CA GLU A 25 -5.75 -4.99 0.15
C GLU A 25 -5.74 -4.57 -1.33
N THR A 26 -4.61 -4.03 -1.81
CA THR A 26 -4.40 -3.65 -3.22
C THR A 26 -4.13 -4.83 -4.15
N LEU A 27 -3.81 -6.01 -3.60
CA LEU A 27 -3.44 -7.23 -4.35
C LEU A 27 -2.21 -7.03 -5.26
N THR A 28 -1.27 -6.21 -4.82
CA THR A 28 -0.03 -5.91 -5.55
C THR A 28 1.14 -6.67 -4.94
N PHE A 29 2.01 -7.26 -5.76
CA PHE A 29 3.13 -8.10 -5.28
C PHE A 29 4.37 -7.93 -6.16
N LYS A 30 5.40 -7.24 -5.65
CA LYS A 30 6.73 -7.13 -6.27
C LYS A 30 7.74 -7.99 -5.53
N ILE A 31 8.60 -8.68 -6.28
CA ILE A 31 9.57 -9.66 -5.77
C ILE A 31 10.75 -8.98 -5.03
N ASP A 32 11.03 -7.72 -5.37
CA ASP A 32 12.23 -6.96 -5.08
C ASP A 32 11.92 -5.63 -4.34
N GLY A 33 10.81 -5.59 -3.61
CA GLY A 33 10.08 -4.37 -3.29
C GLY A 33 10.68 -3.44 -2.23
N PHE A 34 11.23 -2.31 -2.67
CA PHE A 34 11.09 -1.05 -1.94
C PHE A 34 10.05 -0.20 -2.68
N CYS A 35 8.91 0.07 -2.04
CA CYS A 35 7.84 0.88 -2.60
C CYS A 35 7.44 2.02 -1.67
N ARG A 36 6.78 3.03 -2.21
CA ARG A 36 6.34 4.21 -1.47
C ARG A 36 4.87 4.49 -1.75
N LEU A 37 4.11 4.75 -0.70
CA LEU A 37 2.74 5.25 -0.78
C LEU A 37 2.76 6.77 -0.74
N ILE A 38 2.18 7.43 -1.75
CA ILE A 38 2.18 8.89 -1.86
C ILE A 38 0.76 9.39 -2.11
N LEU A 39 0.27 10.29 -1.25
CA LEU A 39 -0.91 11.10 -1.53
C LEU A 39 -0.48 12.31 -2.36
N GLN A 40 -0.91 12.37 -3.60
CA GLN A 40 -0.61 13.44 -4.53
C GLN A 40 -1.46 14.69 -4.25
N LYS A 41 -1.04 15.83 -4.81
CA LYS A 41 -1.73 17.13 -4.59
C LYS A 41 -3.14 17.18 -5.16
N ASP A 42 -3.43 16.35 -6.17
CA ASP A 42 -4.76 16.20 -6.79
C ASP A 42 -5.68 15.26 -6.00
N GLY A 43 -5.19 14.69 -4.89
CA GLY A 43 -5.94 13.79 -4.01
C GLY A 43 -5.81 12.32 -4.37
N ASN A 44 -5.02 11.96 -5.39
CA ASN A 44 -4.84 10.56 -5.77
C ASN A 44 -3.82 9.86 -4.84
N LEU A 45 -4.14 8.64 -4.40
CA LEU A 45 -3.26 7.84 -3.53
C LEU A 45 -2.57 6.76 -4.35
N VAL A 46 -1.25 6.89 -4.53
CA VAL A 46 -0.50 6.08 -5.50
C VAL A 46 0.59 5.27 -4.81
N ILE A 47 0.74 4.01 -5.22
CA ILE A 47 1.89 3.17 -4.85
C ILE A 47 2.91 3.23 -5.98
N TYR A 48 4.13 3.67 -5.65
CA TYR A 48 5.25 3.74 -6.56
C TYR A 48 6.29 2.66 -6.28
N SER A 49 6.89 2.13 -7.35
CA SER A 49 8.11 1.34 -7.28
C SER A 49 9.32 2.20 -6.88
N LYS A 50 10.45 1.55 -6.57
CA LYS A 50 11.73 2.24 -6.38
C LYS A 50 12.14 3.06 -7.62
N GLN A 51 11.77 2.60 -8.81
CA GLN A 51 12.05 3.24 -10.10
C GLN A 51 11.00 4.30 -10.49
N LEU A 52 10.04 4.59 -9.60
CA LEU A 52 8.95 5.55 -9.80
C LEU A 52 7.87 5.08 -10.80
N ASP A 53 7.80 3.79 -11.09
CA ASP A 53 6.66 3.22 -11.83
C ASP A 53 5.41 3.23 -10.95
N VAL A 54 4.26 3.54 -11.53
CA VAL A 54 2.97 3.39 -10.87
C VAL A 54 2.63 1.90 -10.77
N ILE A 55 2.44 1.42 -9.55
CA ILE A 55 2.01 0.04 -9.27
C ILE A 55 0.49 -0.01 -9.09
N TRP A 56 -0.09 0.99 -8.43
CA TRP A 56 -1.51 1.08 -8.13
C TRP A 56 -1.92 2.55 -7.92
N SER A 57 -3.16 2.87 -8.31
CA SER A 57 -3.86 4.16 -8.16
C SER A 57 -5.37 3.89 -8.08
#